data_AF-A0A9D6KXA4-F1
#
_entry.id   AF-A0A9D6KXA4-F1
#
_cell.length_a   1.000
_cell.length_b   1.000
_cell.length_c   1.000
_cell.angle_alpha   90.00
_cell.angle_beta   90.00
_cell.angle_gamma   90.00
#
_symmetry.space_group_name_H-M   'P 1'
#
loop_
_entity.id
_entity.type
_entity.pdbx_description
1 polymer ?
#
loop_
_entity_poly.entity_id
_entity_poly.type
_entity_poly.pdbx_seq_one_letter_code
_entity_poly.pdbx_strand_id
1 'polypeptide(L)'
;MRRARGYGRGDKIFTPPDFVDFGSRAAVDQALSRLVRDGDLRRLGRGLYDWPRHSKLLGRTAPAAPDDVAAAVGRRAGAATAPDNLAAANALGLTTAVLSRPAYASTKRIGDRAAAGVKIKFRPIGAKLAPLLDTDAAVIVQALAWARDGGFDLHDAAETIARNASLKAKAALAANLRRLPVWALAPAQQILGIVR
;
A
#
# COMPACT_ATOMS: atom_id res chain seq x y z
N MET A 1 -22.88 -9.15 6.08
CA MET A 1 -21.81 -9.14 7.11
C MET A 1 -20.66 -10.12 6.88
N ARG A 2 -20.88 -11.38 6.44
CA ARG A 2 -19.81 -12.39 6.34
C ARG A 2 -18.57 -11.93 5.56
N ARG A 3 -18.73 -11.29 4.38
CA ARG A 3 -17.60 -10.79 3.57
C ARG A 3 -16.81 -9.68 4.27
N ALA A 4 -17.49 -8.70 4.84
CA ALA A 4 -16.83 -7.61 5.57
C ALA A 4 -16.05 -8.15 6.78
N ARG A 5 -16.61 -9.13 7.51
CA ARG A 5 -15.91 -9.80 8.62
C ARG A 5 -14.72 -10.64 8.16
N GLY A 6 -14.84 -11.30 7.01
CA GLY A 6 -13.77 -12.08 6.39
C GLY A 6 -12.55 -11.23 5.99
N TYR A 7 -12.68 -9.91 5.92
CA TYR A 7 -11.56 -9.02 5.71
C TYR A 7 -10.73 -8.70 6.96
N GLY A 8 -11.16 -9.16 8.14
CA GLY A 8 -10.45 -8.89 9.39
C GLY A 8 -10.79 -7.52 10.01
N ARG A 9 -10.58 -7.39 11.33
CA ARG A 9 -10.88 -6.15 12.05
C ARG A 9 -9.73 -5.18 11.87
N GLY A 10 -9.99 -4.09 11.16
CA GLY A 10 -9.04 -3.00 10.91
C GLY A 10 -7.97 -3.34 9.87
N ASP A 11 -8.10 -4.47 9.17
CA ASP A 11 -7.08 -4.99 8.26
C ASP A 11 -7.38 -4.67 6.78
N LYS A 12 -8.58 -4.14 6.48
CA LYS A 12 -8.94 -3.71 5.13
C LYS A 12 -10.01 -2.63 5.16
N ILE A 13 -9.79 -1.61 4.35
CA ILE A 13 -10.83 -0.66 3.95
C ILE A 13 -11.46 -1.17 2.66
N PHE A 14 -12.78 -1.27 2.65
CA PHE A 14 -13.56 -1.73 1.51
C PHE A 14 -14.45 -0.62 0.96
N THR A 15 -14.86 -0.82 -0.29
CA THR A 15 -15.59 0.12 -1.14
C THR A 15 -16.85 -0.59 -1.67
N PRO A 16 -17.91 0.14 -2.08
CA PRO A 16 -19.12 -0.49 -2.63
C PRO A 16 -18.86 -1.47 -3.79
N PRO A 17 -17.92 -1.22 -4.73
CA PRO A 17 -17.52 -2.20 -5.74
C PRO A 17 -17.10 -3.57 -5.21
N ASP A 18 -16.62 -3.69 -3.97
CA ASP A 18 -16.24 -4.99 -3.37
C ASP A 18 -17.47 -5.90 -3.05
N PHE A 19 -18.70 -5.39 -3.27
CA PHE A 19 -19.96 -6.04 -2.89
C PHE A 19 -21.04 -6.03 -3.99
N VAL A 20 -20.72 -5.61 -5.22
CA VAL A 20 -21.72 -5.47 -6.31
C VAL A 20 -22.32 -6.79 -6.79
N ASP A 21 -21.67 -7.91 -6.46
CA ASP A 21 -22.19 -9.26 -6.66
C ASP A 21 -23.31 -9.64 -5.68
N PHE A 22 -23.54 -8.85 -4.62
CA PHE A 22 -24.69 -9.03 -3.72
C PHE A 22 -25.96 -8.31 -4.19
N GLY A 23 -25.88 -7.51 -5.26
CA GLY A 23 -27.05 -6.82 -5.83
C GLY A 23 -26.70 -5.47 -6.44
N SER A 24 -27.75 -4.69 -6.74
CA SER A 24 -27.57 -3.38 -7.35
C SER A 24 -26.73 -2.45 -6.46
N ARG A 25 -26.04 -1.49 -7.10
CA ARG A 25 -25.24 -0.50 -6.38
C ARG A 25 -26.03 0.23 -5.29
N ALA A 26 -27.29 0.56 -5.56
CA ALA A 26 -28.18 1.21 -4.60
C ALA A 26 -28.47 0.31 -3.39
N ALA A 27 -28.73 -0.99 -3.61
CA ALA A 27 -28.95 -1.94 -2.54
C ALA A 27 -27.69 -2.12 -1.66
N VAL A 28 -26.52 -2.21 -2.29
CA VAL A 28 -25.22 -2.26 -1.60
C VAL A 28 -24.99 -1.01 -0.75
N ASP A 29 -25.20 0.18 -1.31
CA ASP A 29 -25.01 1.44 -0.59
C ASP A 29 -25.99 1.57 0.60
N GLN A 30 -27.24 1.12 0.45
CA GLN A 30 -28.21 1.07 1.54
C GLN A 30 -27.80 0.07 2.63
N ALA A 31 -27.35 -1.13 2.26
CA ALA A 31 -26.90 -2.13 3.21
C ALA A 31 -25.68 -1.66 4.01
N LEU A 32 -24.67 -1.09 3.34
CA LEU A 32 -23.51 -0.50 4.02
C LEU A 32 -23.90 0.65 4.95
N SER A 33 -24.84 1.50 4.52
CA SER A 33 -25.34 2.60 5.36
C SER A 33 -26.07 2.11 6.61
N ARG A 34 -26.86 1.03 6.49
CA ARG A 34 -27.53 0.38 7.63
C ARG A 34 -26.49 -0.15 8.63
N LEU A 35 -25.52 -0.92 8.16
CA LEU A 35 -24.46 -1.48 9.00
C LEU A 35 -23.61 -0.42 9.72
N VAL A 36 -23.43 0.75 9.10
CA VAL A 36 -22.78 1.89 9.77
C VAL A 36 -23.66 2.48 10.86
N ARG A 37 -24.97 2.65 10.61
CA ARG A 37 -25.91 3.14 11.63
C ARG A 37 -26.02 2.19 12.81
N ASP A 38 -25.96 0.89 12.56
CA ASP A 38 -26.08 -0.15 13.57
C ASP A 38 -24.76 -0.36 14.36
N GLY A 39 -23.69 0.38 14.01
CA GLY A 39 -22.40 0.35 14.68
C GLY A 39 -21.49 -0.82 14.31
N ASP A 40 -21.94 -1.69 13.40
CA ASP A 40 -21.20 -2.85 12.90
C ASP A 40 -19.97 -2.45 12.07
N LEU A 41 -20.11 -1.37 11.28
CA LEU A 41 -19.06 -0.84 10.41
C LEU A 41 -18.79 0.63 10.72
N ARG A 42 -17.59 1.11 10.38
CA ARG A 42 -17.25 2.52 10.43
C ARG A 42 -17.13 3.07 9.02
N ARG A 43 -17.69 4.27 8.80
CA ARG A 43 -17.54 5.02 7.55
C ARG A 43 -16.37 5.99 7.68
N LEU A 44 -15.36 5.80 6.84
CA LEU A 44 -14.12 6.59 6.85
C LEU A 44 -14.17 7.81 5.91
N GLY A 45 -15.16 7.84 5.03
CA GLY A 45 -15.36 8.89 4.03
C GLY A 45 -16.39 8.45 3.00
N ARG A 46 -16.57 9.25 1.94
CA ARG A 46 -17.52 8.92 0.87
C ARG A 46 -17.13 7.62 0.17
N GLY A 47 -17.85 6.53 0.45
CA GLY A 47 -17.64 5.22 -0.18
C GLY A 47 -16.45 4.44 0.37
N LEU A 48 -15.94 4.79 1.55
CA LEU A 48 -14.88 4.06 2.24
C LEU A 48 -15.40 3.58 3.59
N TYR A 49 -15.26 2.29 3.84
CA TYR A 49 -15.78 1.62 5.03
C TYR A 49 -14.75 0.64 5.58
N ASP A 50 -14.71 0.46 6.89
CA ASP A 50 -13.91 -0.59 7.53
C ASP A 50 -14.72 -1.30 8.61
N TRP A 51 -14.27 -2.50 8.97
CA TRP A 51 -14.71 -3.15 10.20
C TRP A 51 -13.70 -2.82 11.29
N PRO A 52 -13.97 -1.85 12.17
CA PRO A 52 -12.92 -1.25 12.96
C PRO A 52 -12.39 -2.17 14.07
N ARG A 53 -11.08 -2.11 14.31
CA ARG A 53 -10.43 -2.79 15.45
C ARG A 53 -10.49 -1.90 16.70
N HIS A 54 -10.75 -2.50 17.85
CA HIS A 54 -10.58 -1.82 19.13
C HIS A 54 -9.14 -1.95 19.62
N SER A 55 -8.51 -0.84 19.99
CA SER A 55 -7.15 -0.85 20.54
C SER A 55 -7.22 -0.78 22.07
N LYS A 56 -6.79 -1.86 22.73
CA LYS A 56 -6.66 -1.88 24.20
C LYS A 56 -5.73 -0.78 24.69
N LEU A 57 -4.63 -0.52 23.97
CA LEU A 57 -3.64 0.51 24.30
C LEU A 57 -4.22 1.92 24.27
N LEU A 58 -5.10 2.22 23.30
CA LEU A 58 -5.67 3.55 23.14
C LEU A 58 -7.00 3.72 23.90
N GLY A 59 -7.56 2.64 24.47
CA GLY A 59 -8.91 2.63 25.06
C GLY A 59 -10.03 2.99 24.07
N ARG A 60 -9.74 2.99 22.77
CA ARG A 60 -10.65 3.44 21.72
C ARG A 60 -10.44 2.66 20.43
N THR A 61 -11.36 2.86 19.50
CA THR A 61 -11.24 2.34 18.14
C THR A 61 -9.95 2.83 17.49
N ALA A 62 -9.17 1.89 16.93
CA ALA A 62 -7.94 2.22 16.25
C ALA A 62 -8.21 3.11 15.02
N PRO A 63 -7.35 4.11 14.75
CA PRO A 63 -7.41 4.82 13.49
C PRO A 63 -7.17 3.85 12.32
N ALA A 64 -7.70 4.17 11.15
CA ALA A 64 -7.42 3.39 9.96
C ALA A 64 -5.94 3.55 9.58
N ALA A 65 -5.29 2.46 9.15
CA ALA A 65 -3.89 2.52 8.74
C ALA A 65 -3.77 3.34 7.44
N PRO A 66 -2.81 4.27 7.33
CA PRO A 66 -2.61 5.06 6.12
C PRO A 66 -2.46 4.22 4.85
N ASP A 67 -1.79 3.06 4.94
CA ASP A 67 -1.58 2.15 3.80
C ASP A 67 -2.89 1.60 3.26
N ASP A 68 -3.81 1.19 4.14
CA ASP A 68 -5.13 0.70 3.76
C ASP A 68 -5.98 1.81 3.13
N VAL A 69 -5.86 3.03 3.65
CA VAL A 69 -6.55 4.21 3.11
C VAL A 69 -6.03 4.51 1.71
N ALA A 70 -4.70 4.49 1.53
CA ALA A 70 -4.09 4.73 0.24
C ALA A 70 -4.50 3.66 -0.78
N ALA A 71 -4.46 2.39 -0.41
CA ALA A 71 -4.89 1.27 -1.25
C ALA A 71 -6.37 1.39 -1.65
N ALA A 72 -7.26 1.73 -0.72
CA ALA A 72 -8.69 1.88 -1.03
C ALA A 72 -8.97 3.09 -1.94
N VAL A 73 -8.26 4.20 -1.73
CA VAL A 73 -8.32 5.37 -2.62
C VAL A 73 -7.79 5.03 -4.02
N GLY A 74 -6.68 4.30 -4.11
CA GLY A 74 -6.10 3.79 -5.36
C GLY A 74 -7.08 2.91 -6.13
N ARG A 75 -7.63 1.87 -5.48
CA ARG A 75 -8.62 0.97 -6.09
C ARG A 75 -9.84 1.72 -6.64
N ARG A 76 -10.35 2.70 -5.88
CA ARG A 76 -11.47 3.53 -6.34
C ARG A 76 -11.11 4.37 -7.58
N ALA A 77 -9.87 4.83 -7.70
CA ALA A 77 -9.36 5.54 -8.86
C ALA A 77 -8.92 4.59 -10.00
N GLY A 78 -9.06 3.28 -9.83
CA GLY A 78 -8.56 2.27 -10.76
C GLY A 78 -7.04 2.36 -10.95
N ALA A 79 -6.31 2.65 -9.87
CA ALA A 79 -4.87 2.82 -9.85
C ALA A 79 -4.24 1.88 -8.82
N ALA A 80 -3.11 1.27 -9.16
CA ALA A 80 -2.28 0.56 -8.20
C ALA A 80 -1.44 1.57 -7.42
N THR A 81 -1.27 1.32 -6.13
CA THR A 81 -0.58 2.21 -5.21
C THR A 81 0.32 1.43 -4.28
N ALA A 82 1.49 1.95 -3.98
CA ALA A 82 2.41 1.38 -2.99
C ALA A 82 3.08 2.52 -2.20
N PRO A 83 3.75 2.23 -1.06
CA PRO A 83 4.53 3.23 -0.35
C PRO A 83 5.49 3.99 -1.29
N ASP A 84 5.68 5.28 -1.04
CA ASP A 84 6.66 6.05 -1.81
C ASP A 84 8.10 5.60 -1.48
N ASN A 85 9.07 6.13 -2.23
CA ASN A 85 10.47 5.76 -2.12
C ASN A 85 10.99 5.86 -0.68
N LEU A 86 10.62 6.94 0.04
CA LEU A 86 11.07 7.16 1.41
C LEU A 86 10.40 6.21 2.40
N ALA A 87 9.08 6.02 2.29
CA ALA A 87 8.36 5.08 3.14
C ALA A 87 8.84 3.63 2.94
N ALA A 88 9.13 3.25 1.69
CA ALA A 88 9.69 1.95 1.35
C ALA A 88 11.12 1.77 1.89
N ALA A 89 11.97 2.80 1.75
CA ALA A 89 13.32 2.81 2.31
C ALA A 89 13.31 2.68 3.84
N ASN A 90 12.40 3.37 4.52
CA ASN A 90 12.22 3.26 5.96
C ASN A 90 11.74 1.84 6.37
N ALA A 91 10.75 1.31 5.67
CA ALA A 91 10.23 -0.04 5.93
C ALA A 91 11.29 -1.15 5.74
N LEU A 92 12.29 -0.92 4.90
CA LEU A 92 13.39 -1.84 4.63
C LEU A 92 14.70 -1.48 5.36
N GLY A 93 14.67 -0.51 6.27
CA GLY A 93 15.78 -0.18 7.17
C GLY A 93 16.92 0.62 6.53
N LEU A 94 16.70 1.24 5.36
CA LEU A 94 17.68 2.13 4.73
C LEU A 94 17.70 3.53 5.36
N THR A 95 16.65 3.91 6.08
CA THR A 95 16.54 5.19 6.77
C THR A 95 15.59 5.12 7.96
N THR A 96 15.73 6.04 8.90
CA THR A 96 14.80 6.25 10.02
C THR A 96 13.83 7.41 9.77
N ALA A 97 13.97 8.11 8.64
CA ALA A 97 13.16 9.26 8.32
C ALA A 97 11.71 8.88 7.97
N VAL A 98 10.75 9.59 8.59
CA VAL A 98 9.32 9.42 8.36
C VAL A 98 8.71 10.77 8.00
N LEU A 99 7.87 10.80 6.96
CA LEU A 99 7.15 12.02 6.59
C LEU A 99 6.02 12.30 7.58
N SER A 100 5.81 13.57 7.91
CA SER A 100 4.64 14.02 8.69
C SER A 100 3.32 13.79 7.97
N ARG A 101 3.35 13.66 6.63
CA ARG A 101 2.23 13.24 5.80
C ARG A 101 2.64 12.01 4.98
N PRO A 102 1.97 10.86 5.17
CA PRO A 102 2.22 9.67 4.38
C PRO A 102 2.10 9.95 2.89
N ALA A 103 2.99 9.34 2.10
CA ALA A 103 3.05 9.51 0.66
C ALA A 103 3.16 8.15 -0.03
N TYR A 104 2.47 8.03 -1.16
CA TYR A 104 2.35 6.79 -1.93
C TYR A 104 2.63 7.06 -3.40
N ALA A 105 3.31 6.12 -4.04
CA ALA A 105 3.40 6.07 -5.48
C ALA A 105 2.08 5.55 -6.07
N SER A 106 1.71 6.03 -7.26
CA SER A 106 0.49 5.64 -7.95
C SER A 106 0.71 5.52 -9.45
N THR A 107 0.06 4.55 -10.09
CA THR A 107 0.09 4.39 -11.56
C THR A 107 -0.69 5.46 -12.30
N LYS A 108 -1.61 6.17 -11.61
CA LYS A 108 -2.40 7.28 -12.18
C LYS A 108 -2.28 8.54 -11.33
N ARG A 109 -2.59 9.69 -11.92
CA ARG A 109 -2.70 10.95 -11.17
C ARG A 109 -3.99 10.97 -10.36
N ILE A 110 -3.88 10.70 -9.05
CA ILE A 110 -5.00 10.75 -8.10
C ILE A 110 -5.13 12.14 -7.46
N GLY A 111 -4.01 12.84 -7.26
CA GLY A 111 -3.92 14.05 -6.44
C GLY A 111 -3.97 13.77 -4.94
N ASP A 112 -3.61 14.74 -4.12
CA ASP A 112 -3.66 14.61 -2.66
C ASP A 112 -5.11 14.38 -2.17
N ARG A 113 -5.26 13.53 -1.15
CA ARG A 113 -6.57 13.13 -0.61
C ARG A 113 -6.58 13.21 0.90
N ALA A 114 -7.75 13.53 1.44
CA ALA A 114 -8.05 13.39 2.85
C ALA A 114 -9.13 12.32 3.02
N ALA A 115 -8.82 11.26 3.76
CA ALA A 115 -9.74 10.15 4.04
C ALA A 115 -9.40 9.53 5.39
N ALA A 116 -10.40 9.04 6.12
CA ALA A 116 -10.22 8.44 7.44
C ALA A 116 -9.52 9.36 8.49
N GLY A 117 -9.61 10.68 8.32
CA GLY A 117 -8.88 11.64 9.16
C GLY A 117 -7.39 11.81 8.81
N VAL A 118 -6.89 11.13 7.78
CA VAL A 118 -5.50 11.18 7.33
C VAL A 118 -5.39 11.94 6.01
N LYS A 119 -4.42 12.85 5.91
CA LYS A 119 -4.04 13.50 4.65
C LYS A 119 -2.91 12.71 4.00
N ILE A 120 -3.17 12.22 2.79
CA ILE A 120 -2.27 11.34 2.04
C ILE A 120 -1.87 12.02 0.74
N LYS A 121 -0.57 11.98 0.45
CA LYS A 121 -0.02 12.44 -0.82
C LYS A 121 0.10 11.29 -1.82
N PHE A 122 -0.26 11.54 -3.06
CA PHE A 122 -0.04 10.60 -4.16
C PHE A 122 0.90 11.20 -5.19
N ARG A 123 1.97 10.48 -5.51
CA ARG A 123 2.91 10.85 -6.56
C ARG A 123 2.80 9.88 -7.73
N PRO A 124 2.68 10.36 -8.97
CA PRO A 124 2.70 9.47 -10.12
C PRO A 124 4.08 8.81 -10.23
N ILE A 125 4.09 7.51 -10.53
CA ILE A 125 5.33 6.79 -10.83
C ILE A 125 5.63 6.79 -12.33
N GLY A 126 6.91 6.68 -12.69
CA GLY A 126 7.32 6.50 -14.09
C GLY A 126 6.82 5.20 -14.69
N ALA A 127 6.54 5.21 -16.00
CA ALA A 127 5.94 4.08 -16.73
C ALA A 127 6.70 2.75 -16.59
N LYS A 128 8.04 2.79 -16.46
CA LYS A 128 8.86 1.58 -16.30
C LYS A 128 8.59 0.84 -14.98
N LEU A 129 8.27 1.56 -13.90
CA LEU A 129 8.04 0.97 -12.58
C LEU A 129 6.55 0.78 -12.26
N ALA A 130 5.66 1.43 -13.01
CA ALA A 130 4.21 1.32 -12.83
C ALA A 130 3.67 -0.13 -12.76
N PRO A 131 4.12 -1.09 -13.58
CA PRO A 131 3.65 -2.47 -13.50
C PRO A 131 4.00 -3.18 -12.18
N LEU A 132 5.00 -2.68 -11.45
CA LEU A 132 5.48 -3.28 -10.21
C LEU A 132 4.68 -2.81 -9.00
N LEU A 133 3.99 -1.67 -9.08
CA LEU A 133 3.18 -1.12 -7.97
C LEU A 133 2.03 -2.03 -7.55
N ASP A 134 1.56 -2.92 -8.43
CA ASP A 134 0.50 -3.89 -8.13
C ASP A 134 1.05 -5.22 -7.59
N THR A 135 2.33 -5.26 -7.23
CA THR A 135 3.02 -6.47 -6.77
C THR A 135 3.72 -6.21 -5.44
N ASP A 136 3.99 -7.27 -4.68
CA ASP A 136 4.78 -7.15 -3.45
C ASP A 136 6.24 -6.74 -3.69
N ALA A 137 6.72 -6.74 -4.94
CA ALA A 137 8.04 -6.25 -5.30
C ALA A 137 8.16 -4.72 -5.19
N ALA A 138 7.03 -4.00 -5.18
CA ALA A 138 6.99 -2.54 -5.16
C ALA A 138 7.85 -1.95 -4.03
N VAL A 139 7.76 -2.51 -2.81
CA VAL A 139 8.52 -2.00 -1.65
C VAL A 139 10.03 -2.08 -1.87
N ILE A 140 10.52 -3.18 -2.46
CA ILE A 140 11.96 -3.35 -2.73
C ILE A 140 12.40 -2.35 -3.80
N VAL A 141 11.66 -2.25 -4.88
CA VAL A 141 12.04 -1.42 -6.04
C VAL A 141 11.98 0.06 -5.70
N GLN A 142 11.01 0.47 -4.87
CA GLN A 142 10.89 1.84 -4.37
C GLN A 142 12.01 2.20 -3.39
N ALA A 143 12.43 1.27 -2.54
CA ALA A 143 13.59 1.47 -1.66
C ALA A 143 14.91 1.56 -2.45
N LEU A 144 15.10 0.72 -3.48
CA LEU A 144 16.24 0.83 -4.39
C LEU A 144 16.22 2.17 -5.16
N ALA A 145 15.05 2.63 -5.59
CA ALA A 145 14.91 3.93 -6.24
C ALA A 145 15.28 5.09 -5.28
N TRP A 146 14.90 5.00 -4.01
CA TRP A 146 15.33 5.94 -2.98
C TRP A 146 16.85 5.99 -2.83
N ALA A 147 17.49 4.82 -2.70
CA ALA A 147 18.94 4.73 -2.54
C ALA A 147 19.66 5.33 -3.75
N ARG A 148 19.22 4.97 -4.96
CA ARG A 148 19.76 5.51 -6.21
C ARG A 148 19.62 7.03 -6.30
N ASP A 149 18.43 7.56 -6.08
CA ASP A 149 18.15 8.99 -6.21
C ASP A 149 18.87 9.82 -5.12
N GLY A 150 19.15 9.21 -3.97
CA GLY A 150 19.95 9.80 -2.89
C GLY A 150 21.47 9.63 -3.05
N GLY A 151 21.95 8.93 -4.08
CA GLY A 151 23.38 8.69 -4.31
C GLY A 151 24.02 7.67 -3.36
N PHE A 152 23.22 6.82 -2.72
CA PHE A 152 23.72 5.72 -1.88
C PHE A 152 24.26 4.57 -2.74
N ASP A 153 25.20 3.82 -2.18
CA ASP A 153 25.68 2.59 -2.79
C ASP A 153 24.54 1.54 -2.87
N LEU A 154 24.28 1.07 -4.09
CA LEU A 154 23.21 0.11 -4.34
C LEU A 154 23.56 -1.31 -3.87
N HIS A 155 24.83 -1.64 -3.72
CA HIS A 155 25.28 -2.90 -3.13
C HIS A 155 24.94 -2.95 -1.64
N ASP A 156 25.33 -1.94 -0.87
CA ASP A 156 25.03 -1.84 0.57
C ASP A 156 23.52 -1.76 0.84
N ALA A 157 22.82 -1.00 0.00
CA ALA A 157 21.37 -0.93 0.04
C ALA A 157 20.74 -2.30 -0.25
N ALA A 158 21.22 -3.03 -1.26
CA ALA A 158 20.75 -4.36 -1.60
C ALA A 158 20.96 -5.34 -0.45
N GLU A 159 22.10 -5.32 0.25
CA GLU A 159 22.30 -6.18 1.41
C GLU A 159 21.31 -5.90 2.54
N THR A 160 21.08 -4.62 2.84
CA THR A 160 20.15 -4.21 3.90
C THR A 160 18.72 -4.60 3.55
N ILE A 161 18.32 -4.39 2.30
CA ILE A 161 17.03 -4.83 1.79
C ILE A 161 16.92 -6.36 1.83
N ALA A 162 17.97 -7.10 1.47
CA ALA A 162 17.96 -8.55 1.50
C ALA A 162 17.71 -9.10 2.92
N ARG A 163 18.25 -8.46 3.96
CA ARG A 163 18.02 -8.84 5.36
C ARG A 163 16.58 -8.58 5.82
N ASN A 164 15.97 -7.48 5.38
CA ASN A 164 14.69 -7.00 5.92
C ASN A 164 13.47 -7.32 5.04
N ALA A 165 13.66 -7.62 3.76
CA ALA A 165 12.55 -7.87 2.83
C ALA A 165 11.87 -9.22 3.11
N SER A 166 10.54 -9.21 3.08
CA SER A 166 9.73 -10.42 3.23
C SER A 166 9.96 -11.41 2.09
N LEU A 167 9.75 -12.70 2.37
CA LEU A 167 9.82 -13.76 1.35
C LEU A 167 8.84 -13.50 0.19
N LYS A 168 7.66 -12.94 0.50
CA LYS A 168 6.65 -12.58 -0.50
C LYS A 168 7.16 -11.49 -1.45
N ALA A 169 7.78 -10.45 -0.90
CA ALA A 169 8.38 -9.37 -1.70
C ALA A 169 9.53 -9.89 -2.57
N LYS A 170 10.39 -10.76 -2.03
CA LYS A 170 11.47 -11.41 -2.80
C LYS A 170 10.93 -12.30 -3.92
N ALA A 171 9.92 -13.13 -3.64
CA ALA A 171 9.28 -13.97 -4.66
C ALA A 171 8.65 -13.11 -5.79
N ALA A 172 7.96 -12.03 -5.43
CA ALA A 172 7.42 -11.08 -6.40
C ALA A 172 8.52 -10.38 -7.21
N LEU A 173 9.64 -10.02 -6.57
CA LEU A 173 10.80 -9.43 -7.26
C LEU A 173 11.38 -10.40 -8.29
N ALA A 174 11.58 -11.67 -7.91
CA ALA A 174 12.07 -12.72 -8.81
C ALA A 174 11.16 -12.90 -10.03
N ALA A 175 9.83 -12.95 -9.81
CA ALA A 175 8.84 -13.07 -10.88
C ALA A 175 8.82 -11.86 -11.84
N ASN A 176 9.33 -10.70 -11.41
CA ASN A 176 9.29 -9.45 -12.16
C ASN A 176 10.67 -8.93 -12.59
N LEU A 177 11.76 -9.70 -12.46
CA LEU A 177 13.12 -9.28 -12.83
C LEU A 177 13.20 -8.68 -14.24
N ARG A 178 12.54 -9.30 -15.22
CA ARG A 178 12.54 -8.84 -16.64
C ARG A 178 11.89 -7.47 -16.85
N ARG A 179 11.11 -6.98 -15.88
CA ARG A 179 10.43 -5.68 -15.92
C ARG A 179 11.25 -4.58 -15.26
N LEU A 180 12.33 -4.92 -14.57
CA LEU A 180 13.16 -3.95 -13.87
C LEU A 180 13.97 -3.12 -14.86
N PRO A 181 14.20 -1.82 -14.56
CA PRO A 181 15.18 -1.03 -15.29
C PRO A 181 16.59 -1.58 -15.06
N VAL A 182 17.49 -1.34 -16.02
CA VAL A 182 18.87 -1.87 -16.01
C VAL A 182 19.60 -1.61 -14.69
N TRP A 183 19.48 -0.40 -14.14
CA TRP A 183 20.14 -0.02 -12.88
C TRP A 183 19.68 -0.84 -11.66
N ALA A 184 18.47 -1.40 -11.70
CA ALA A 184 17.89 -2.16 -10.59
C ALA A 184 18.16 -3.67 -10.72
N LEU A 185 18.64 -4.15 -11.88
CA LEU A 185 18.81 -5.59 -12.13
C LEU A 185 19.88 -6.21 -11.22
N ALA A 186 21.08 -5.64 -11.20
CA ALA A 186 22.19 -6.13 -10.38
C ALA A 186 21.85 -6.16 -8.87
N PRO A 187 21.39 -5.06 -8.24
CA PRO A 187 21.00 -5.10 -6.83
C PRO A 187 19.80 -6.02 -6.56
N ALA A 188 18.85 -6.15 -7.49
CA ALA A 188 17.75 -7.10 -7.35
C ALA A 188 18.23 -8.56 -7.37
N GLN A 189 19.19 -8.90 -8.24
CA GLN A 189 19.80 -10.23 -8.27
C GLN A 189 20.57 -10.53 -6.99
N GLN A 190 21.28 -9.56 -6.42
CA GLN A 190 21.94 -9.68 -5.12
C GLN A 190 20.93 -9.91 -3.99
N ILE A 191 19.82 -9.15 -3.95
CA ILE A 191 18.74 -9.34 -2.96
C ILE A 191 18.17 -10.76 -3.00
N LEU A 192 18.11 -11.34 -4.20
CA LEU A 192 17.64 -12.71 -4.43
C LEU A 192 18.72 -13.79 -4.22
N GLY A 193 19.97 -13.39 -3.98
CA GLY A 193 21.11 -14.32 -3.83
C GLY A 193 21.53 -14.99 -5.14
N ILE A 194 21.19 -14.41 -6.30
CA ILE A 194 21.54 -14.94 -7.63
C ILE A 194 23.00 -14.62 -7.98
N VAL A 195 23.50 -13.48 -7.52
CA VAL A 195 24.88 -13.01 -7.73
C VAL A 195 25.45 -12.62 -6.37
N ARG A 196 26.69 -13.04 -6.10
CA ARG A 196 27.48 -12.61 -4.94
C ARG A 196 28.45 -11.54 -5.36
#